data_AF-A0A816UDJ0-F1
#
_entry.id   AF-A0A816UDJ0-F1
#
_cell.length_a   1.000
_cell.length_b   1.000
_cell.length_c   1.000
_cell.angle_alpha   90.00
_cell.angle_beta   90.00
_cell.angle_gamma   90.00
#
_symmetry.space_group_name_H-M   'P 1'
#
loop_
_entity.id
_entity.type
_entity.pdbx_description
1 polymer ?
#
loop_
_entity_poly.entity_id
_entity_poly.type
_entity_poly.pdbx_seq_one_letter_code
_entity_poly.pdbx_strand_id
1 'polypeptide(L)'
;MLHRLAVLDEKISSNLFALTPKPTSIIRWNAKYQSIRAVYESYDEPIKSCGTIVDDRIHFDKESRQGAHSIYTNLTTFNFITYLVFMKNLMAMTNSITTQFQAEQLDLIAAREILIETVRLLETERSNEFNLNNLIIIGEKIST
;
A
#
# COMPACT_ATOMS: atom_id res chain seq x y z
N MET A 1 -21.64 -7.45 -14.08
CA MET A 1 -20.20 -7.15 -14.27
C MET A 1 -19.66 -7.77 -15.57
N LEU A 2 -19.96 -9.04 -15.85
CA LEU A 2 -19.54 -9.78 -17.06
C LEU A 2 -19.98 -9.18 -18.41
N HIS A 3 -21.18 -8.61 -18.51
CA HIS A 3 -21.66 -8.03 -19.77
C HIS A 3 -20.86 -6.78 -20.21
N ARG A 4 -20.36 -5.99 -19.25
CA ARG A 4 -19.52 -4.82 -19.55
C ARG A 4 -18.14 -5.21 -20.06
N LEU A 5 -17.61 -6.37 -19.62
CA LEU A 5 -16.34 -6.92 -20.11
C LEU A 5 -16.48 -7.41 -21.56
N ALA A 6 -17.58 -8.08 -21.91
CA ALA A 6 -17.82 -8.56 -23.28
C ALA A 6 -17.90 -7.43 -24.32
N VAL A 7 -18.56 -6.32 -23.98
CA VAL A 7 -18.64 -5.12 -24.84
C VAL A 7 -17.28 -4.42 -24.97
N LEU A 8 -16.43 -4.54 -23.95
CA LEU A 8 -15.08 -4.00 -23.97
C LEU A 8 -14.17 -4.85 -24.89
N ASP A 9 -14.29 -6.19 -24.85
CA ASP A 9 -13.54 -7.13 -25.68
C ASP A 9 -13.75 -6.88 -27.19
N GLU A 10 -14.98 -6.57 -27.60
CA GLU A 10 -15.33 -6.25 -29.01
C GLU A 10 -14.71 -4.92 -29.48
N LYS A 11 -14.64 -3.92 -28.59
CA LYS A 11 -14.06 -2.60 -28.88
C LYS A 11 -12.53 -2.59 -28.82
N ILE A 12 -11.92 -3.45 -28.00
CA ILE A 12 -10.48 -3.59 -27.87
C ILE A 12 -9.89 -4.25 -29.12
N SER A 13 -10.54 -5.31 -29.65
CA SER A 13 -10.10 -5.97 -30.89
C SER A 13 -10.07 -5.03 -32.11
N SER A 14 -10.95 -4.02 -32.15
CA SER A 14 -11.01 -3.07 -33.28
C SER A 14 -9.99 -1.92 -33.20
N ASN A 15 -9.37 -1.67 -32.05
CA ASN A 15 -8.49 -0.50 -31.80
C ASN A 15 -7.03 -0.85 -31.45
N LEU A 16 -6.63 -2.12 -31.63
CA LEU A 16 -5.35 -2.70 -31.22
C LEU A 16 -4.09 -1.95 -31.70
N PHE A 17 -4.19 -1.12 -32.75
CA PHE A 17 -3.05 -0.45 -33.38
C PHE A 17 -2.84 1.03 -33.01
N ALA A 18 -3.70 1.64 -32.18
CA ALA A 18 -3.73 3.12 -32.04
C ALA A 18 -3.23 3.70 -30.72
N LEU A 19 -2.89 2.90 -29.71
CA LEU A 19 -2.66 3.41 -28.35
C LEU A 19 -1.24 3.12 -27.84
N THR A 20 -0.33 4.07 -28.05
CA THR A 20 0.90 4.19 -27.26
C THR A 20 0.62 5.02 -25.99
N PRO A 21 0.67 4.45 -24.77
CA PRO A 21 0.46 5.18 -23.53
C PRO A 21 1.58 6.18 -23.27
N LYS A 22 1.25 7.42 -22.86
CA LYS A 22 2.22 8.42 -22.41
C LYS A 22 2.47 8.27 -20.90
N PRO A 23 3.71 8.07 -20.42
CA PRO A 23 3.96 7.74 -19.02
C PRO A 23 4.05 8.98 -18.14
N THR A 24 2.95 9.37 -17.51
CA THR A 24 2.94 10.41 -16.44
C THR A 24 2.65 9.84 -15.05
N SER A 25 2.12 8.61 -14.98
CA SER A 25 1.75 7.93 -13.73
C SER A 25 2.90 7.19 -13.02
N ILE A 26 4.01 6.90 -13.73
CA ILE A 26 5.19 6.16 -13.25
C ILE A 26 5.64 6.71 -11.89
N ILE A 27 5.94 8.00 -11.85
CA ILE A 27 6.62 8.64 -10.73
C ILE A 27 5.70 8.70 -9.50
N ARG A 28 4.39 8.92 -9.71
CA ARG A 28 3.46 9.20 -8.60
C ARG A 28 3.10 7.96 -7.80
N TRP A 29 2.91 6.81 -8.44
CA TRP A 29 2.55 5.58 -7.73
C TRP A 29 3.78 4.85 -7.21
N ASN A 30 4.88 4.88 -7.97
CA ASN A 30 6.14 4.32 -7.52
C ASN A 30 6.70 5.09 -6.31
N ALA A 31 6.73 6.42 -6.34
CA ALA A 31 7.21 7.21 -5.19
C ALA A 31 6.42 6.90 -3.91
N LYS A 32 5.09 6.79 -4.00
CA LYS A 32 4.25 6.41 -2.85
C LYS A 32 4.56 5.00 -2.33
N TYR A 33 4.76 4.05 -3.23
CA TYR A 33 5.16 2.69 -2.85
C TYR A 33 6.53 2.71 -2.13
N GLN A 34 7.52 3.41 -2.68
CA GLN A 34 8.85 3.53 -2.07
C GLN A 34 8.79 4.19 -0.69
N SER A 35 7.98 5.25 -0.51
CA SER A 35 7.82 5.89 0.80
C SER A 35 7.21 4.95 1.84
N ILE A 36 6.12 4.25 1.50
CA ILE A 36 5.47 3.32 2.44
C ILE A 36 6.38 2.13 2.74
N ARG A 37 7.09 1.62 1.73
CA ARG A 37 8.08 0.57 1.90
C ARG A 37 9.20 0.98 2.84
N ALA A 38 9.77 2.17 2.66
CA ALA A 38 10.82 2.69 3.52
C ALA A 38 10.36 2.78 4.98
N VAL A 39 9.17 3.34 5.23
CA VAL A 39 8.59 3.42 6.59
C VAL A 39 8.39 2.03 7.21
N TYR A 40 7.95 1.05 6.41
CA TYR A 40 7.79 -0.32 6.90
C TYR A 40 9.12 -1.01 7.21
N GLU A 41 10.10 -0.89 6.32
CA GLU A 41 11.42 -1.51 6.48
C GLU A 41 12.21 -0.88 7.63
N SER A 42 12.04 0.42 7.88
CA SER A 42 12.69 1.15 8.97
C SER A 42 11.78 1.35 10.20
N TYR A 43 10.68 0.60 10.33
CA TYR A 43 9.64 0.88 11.35
C TYR A 43 10.18 0.92 12.79
N ASP A 44 11.17 0.08 13.11
CA ASP A 44 11.76 0.02 14.45
C ASP A 44 12.62 1.24 14.80
N GLU A 45 13.19 1.93 13.81
CA GLU A 45 14.13 3.02 14.05
C GLU A 45 13.48 4.27 14.66
N PRO A 46 12.33 4.78 14.14
CA PRO A 46 11.60 5.86 14.79
C PRO A 46 11.12 5.50 16.20
N ILE A 47 10.72 4.25 16.45
CA ILE A 47 10.27 3.79 17.77
C ILE A 47 11.42 3.87 18.78
N LYS A 48 12.58 3.30 18.43
CA LYS A 48 13.79 3.35 19.26
C LYS A 48 14.26 4.78 19.51
N SER A 49 14.24 5.61 18.47
CA SER A 49 14.62 7.02 18.56
C SER A 49 13.69 7.80 19.49
N CYS A 50 12.37 7.63 19.33
CA CYS A 50 11.39 8.28 20.20
C CYS A 50 11.52 7.80 21.65
N GLY A 51 11.69 6.50 21.90
CA GLY A 51 11.93 5.96 23.24
C GLY A 51 13.17 6.57 23.90
N THR A 52 14.27 6.66 23.15
CA THR A 52 15.53 7.27 23.63
C THR A 52 15.32 8.73 24.01
N ILE A 53 14.62 9.51 23.19
CA ILE A 53 14.32 10.91 23.48
C ILE A 53 13.43 11.04 24.72
N VAL A 54 12.39 10.20 24.84
CA VAL A 54 11.47 10.22 25.99
C VAL A 54 12.19 9.96 27.31
N ASP A 55 13.15 9.04 27.32
CA ASP A 55 13.88 8.64 28.53
C ASP A 55 15.04 9.58 28.89
N ASP A 56 15.62 10.27 27.90
CA ASP A 56 16.75 11.17 28.11
C ASP A 56 16.31 12.53 28.67
N ARG A 57 16.35 12.63 29.99
CA ARG A 57 16.02 13.86 30.73
C ARG A 57 17.14 14.90 30.76
N ILE A 58 18.33 14.55 30.29
CA ILE A 58 19.55 15.36 30.41
C ILE A 58 19.71 16.23 29.17
N HIS A 59 19.50 15.66 27.98
CA HIS A 59 19.78 16.33 26.70
C HIS A 59 18.53 16.89 26.01
N PHE A 60 17.33 16.43 26.37
CA PHE A 60 16.09 16.89 25.75
C PHE A 60 15.19 17.63 26.73
N ASP A 61 14.63 18.75 26.29
CA ASP A 61 13.65 19.53 27.05
C ASP A 61 12.30 18.82 27.16
N LYS A 62 11.42 19.31 28.03
CA LYS A 62 10.11 18.71 28.29
C LYS A 62 9.23 18.64 27.03
N GLU A 63 9.24 19.66 26.18
CA GLU A 63 8.39 19.73 24.99
C GLU A 63 8.86 18.72 23.94
N SER A 64 10.17 18.63 23.70
CA SER A 64 10.78 17.63 22.81
C SER A 64 10.43 16.20 23.24
N ARG A 65 10.52 15.91 24.55
CA ARG A 65 10.13 14.59 25.09
C ARG A 65 8.65 14.32 24.95
N GLN A 66 7.79 15.33 25.14
CA GLN A 66 6.35 15.18 24.96
C GLN A 66 5.98 14.94 23.49
N GLY A 67 6.65 15.63 22.56
CA GLY A 67 6.50 15.40 21.13
C GLY A 67 6.91 13.98 20.72
N ALA A 68 8.08 13.53 21.18
CA ALA A 68 8.55 12.16 20.95
C ALA A 68 7.61 11.11 21.56
N HIS A 69 7.07 11.36 22.74
CA HIS A 69 6.09 10.48 23.36
C HIS A 69 4.80 10.37 22.53
N SER A 70 4.28 11.50 22.03
CA SER A 70 3.09 11.50 21.17
C SER A 70 3.32 10.71 19.88
N ILE A 71 4.47 10.90 19.23
CA ILE A 71 4.85 10.14 18.03
C ILE A 71 4.96 8.66 18.35
N TYR A 72 5.66 8.29 19.43
CA TYR A 72 5.78 6.91 19.88
C TYR A 72 4.41 6.26 20.06
N THR A 73 3.51 6.90 20.81
CA THR A 73 2.16 6.36 21.05
C THR A 73 1.38 6.15 19.77
N ASN A 74 1.49 7.06 18.80
CA ASN A 74 0.81 6.94 17.51
C ASN A 74 1.36 5.77 16.68
N LEU A 75 2.68 5.63 16.62
CA LEU A 75 3.36 4.57 15.85
C LEU A 75 3.08 3.18 16.41
N THR A 76 2.91 3.06 17.74
CA THR A 76 2.62 1.79 18.40
C THR A 76 1.13 1.46 18.47
N THR A 77 0.24 2.32 17.97
CA THR A 77 -1.18 1.97 17.92
C THR A 77 -1.41 0.79 17.00
N PHE A 78 -2.25 -0.13 17.44
CA PHE A 78 -2.64 -1.30 16.65
C PHE A 78 -3.21 -0.90 15.27
N ASN A 79 -4.00 0.19 15.21
CA ASN A 79 -4.53 0.73 13.96
C ASN A 79 -3.41 1.19 13.02
N PHE A 80 -2.42 1.92 13.51
CA PHE A 80 -1.29 2.36 12.68
C PHE A 80 -0.53 1.18 12.10
N ILE A 81 -0.20 0.19 12.93
CA ILE A 81 0.52 -1.03 12.51
C ILE A 81 -0.28 -1.77 11.42
N THR A 82 -1.57 -1.96 11.66
CA THR A 82 -2.47 -2.64 10.73
C THR A 82 -2.55 -1.90 9.39
N TYR A 83 -2.75 -0.58 9.42
CA TYR A 83 -2.77 0.22 8.20
C TYR A 83 -1.43 0.24 7.48
N LEU A 84 -0.30 0.27 8.19
CA LEU A 84 1.01 0.25 7.56
C LEU A 84 1.24 -1.07 6.81
N VAL A 85 0.90 -2.22 7.41
CA VAL A 85 0.98 -3.54 6.78
C VAL A 85 0.05 -3.62 5.56
N PHE A 86 -1.20 -3.19 5.72
CA PHE A 86 -2.19 -3.17 4.64
C PHE A 86 -1.71 -2.31 3.46
N MET A 87 -1.29 -1.08 3.74
CA MET A 87 -0.82 -0.14 2.72
C MET A 87 0.44 -0.65 2.03
N LYS A 88 1.37 -1.30 2.73
CA LYS A 88 2.55 -1.93 2.10
C LYS A 88 2.13 -2.97 1.05
N ASN A 89 1.20 -3.86 1.39
CA ASN A 89 0.76 -4.91 0.49
C ASN A 89 -0.03 -4.33 -0.70
N LEU A 90 -0.97 -3.41 -0.43
CA LEU A 90 -1.78 -2.77 -1.47
C LEU A 90 -0.91 -1.99 -2.47
N MET A 91 0.06 -1.23 -1.98
CA MET A 91 0.96 -0.45 -2.82
C MET A 91 1.93 -1.33 -3.61
N ALA A 92 2.39 -2.46 -3.06
CA ALA A 92 3.22 -3.41 -3.79
C ALA A 92 2.48 -4.00 -5.00
N MET A 93 1.23 -4.41 -4.82
CA MET A 93 0.40 -4.94 -5.91
C MET A 93 0.17 -3.88 -6.99
N THR A 94 -0.30 -2.69 -6.60
CA THR A 94 -0.59 -1.61 -7.55
C THR A 94 0.66 -1.11 -8.28
N ASN A 95 1.82 -1.11 -7.63
CA ASN A 95 3.10 -0.78 -8.27
C ASN A 95 3.54 -1.84 -9.30
N SER A 96 3.37 -3.13 -9.00
CA SER A 96 3.67 -4.21 -9.95
C SER A 96 2.88 -4.04 -11.24
N ILE A 97 1.58 -3.77 -11.12
CA ILE A 97 0.68 -3.60 -12.26
C ILE A 97 1.03 -2.34 -13.04
N THR A 98 1.28 -1.24 -12.33
CA THR A 98 1.71 0.02 -12.93
C THR A 98 2.96 -0.19 -13.79
N THR A 99 3.93 -0.95 -13.28
CA THR A 99 5.17 -1.27 -13.99
C THR A 99 4.92 -2.13 -15.23
N GLN A 100 4.06 -3.15 -15.12
CA GLN A 100 3.73 -4.04 -16.25
C GLN A 100 2.97 -3.31 -17.36
N PHE A 101 2.01 -2.45 -17.00
CA PHE A 101 1.28 -1.59 -17.94
C PHE A 101 2.15 -0.55 -18.64
N GLN A 102 3.34 -0.29 -18.10
CA GLN A 102 4.30 0.69 -18.60
C GLN A 102 5.44 0.03 -19.39
N ALA A 103 5.42 -1.29 -19.58
CA ALA A 103 6.37 -1.97 -20.43
C ALA A 103 6.28 -1.44 -21.87
N GLU A 104 7.44 -1.21 -22.52
CA GLU A 104 7.51 -0.61 -23.87
C GLU A 104 6.76 -1.41 -24.94
N GLN A 105 6.53 -2.70 -24.71
CA GLN A 105 5.77 -3.58 -25.57
C GLN A 105 4.77 -4.35 -24.72
N LEU A 106 3.52 -3.89 -24.67
CA LEU A 106 2.41 -4.61 -24.07
C LEU A 106 1.25 -4.63 -25.07
N ASP A 107 0.91 -5.82 -25.58
CA ASP A 107 -0.29 -5.99 -26.40
C ASP A 107 -1.56 -6.04 -25.53
N LEU A 108 -2.73 -5.86 -26.14
CA LEU A 108 -3.99 -5.78 -25.40
C LEU A 108 -4.44 -7.11 -24.79
N ILE A 109 -3.96 -8.25 -25.29
CA ILE A 109 -4.25 -9.57 -24.72
C ILE A 109 -3.46 -9.71 -23.41
N ALA A 110 -2.16 -9.40 -23.44
CA ALA A 110 -1.32 -9.37 -22.25
C ALA A 110 -1.82 -8.35 -21.21
N ALA A 111 -2.22 -7.15 -21.65
CA ALA A 111 -2.82 -6.15 -20.76
C ALA A 111 -4.09 -6.66 -20.06
N ARG A 112 -4.93 -7.40 -20.78
CA ARG A 112 -6.15 -8.02 -20.23
C ARG A 112 -5.82 -9.07 -19.18
N GLU A 113 -4.85 -9.94 -19.44
CA GLU A 113 -4.40 -10.95 -18.48
C GLU A 113 -3.87 -10.31 -17.19
N ILE A 114 -3.07 -9.24 -17.30
CA ILE A 114 -2.58 -8.48 -16.14
C ILE A 114 -3.73 -7.88 -15.34
N LEU A 115 -4.77 -7.35 -15.99
CA LEU A 115 -5.96 -6.82 -15.30
C LEU A 115 -6.73 -7.91 -14.57
N ILE A 116 -6.91 -9.09 -15.17
CA ILE A 116 -7.62 -10.20 -14.53
C ILE A 116 -6.85 -10.66 -13.29
N GLU A 117 -5.53 -10.83 -13.40
CA GLU A 117 -4.73 -11.27 -12.25
C GLU A 117 -4.67 -10.19 -11.16
N THR A 118 -4.61 -8.92 -11.54
CA THR A 118 -4.75 -7.78 -10.61
C THR A 118 -6.02 -7.86 -9.78
N VAL A 119 -7.16 -8.04 -10.45
CA VAL A 119 -8.47 -8.11 -9.78
C VAL A 119 -8.48 -9.31 -8.83
N ARG A 120 -7.96 -10.47 -9.26
CA ARG A 120 -7.87 -11.67 -8.43
C ARG A 120 -7.00 -11.45 -7.18
N LEU A 121 -5.86 -10.78 -7.32
CA LEU A 121 -4.99 -10.43 -6.20
C LEU A 121 -5.68 -9.47 -5.21
N LEU A 122 -6.36 -8.44 -5.72
CA LEU A 122 -7.13 -7.50 -4.89
C LEU A 122 -8.30 -8.17 -4.17
N GLU A 123 -9.00 -9.11 -4.83
CA GLU A 123 -10.07 -9.88 -4.22
C GLU A 123 -9.55 -10.84 -3.13
N THR A 124 -8.35 -11.40 -3.34
CA THR A 124 -7.66 -12.23 -2.33
C THR A 124 -7.28 -11.39 -1.12
N GLU A 125 -6.70 -10.21 -1.33
CA GLU A 125 -6.36 -9.30 -0.22
C GLU A 125 -7.59 -8.76 0.51
N ARG A 126 -8.69 -8.48 -0.20
CA ARG A 126 -9.99 -8.16 0.43
C ARG A 126 -10.54 -9.33 1.25
N SER A 127 -10.30 -10.56 0.82
CA SER A 127 -10.68 -11.76 1.60
C SER A 127 -9.76 -11.93 2.81
N ASN A 128 -8.49 -11.57 2.70
CA ASN A 128 -7.55 -11.48 3.82
C ASN A 128 -7.90 -10.34 4.80
N GLU A 129 -8.52 -9.25 4.32
CA GLU A 129 -9.09 -8.19 5.16
C GLU A 129 -10.14 -8.74 6.13
N PHE A 130 -10.86 -9.80 5.77
CA PHE A 130 -11.77 -10.50 6.68
C PHE A 130 -11.01 -11.16 7.85
N ASN A 131 -9.78 -11.62 7.63
CA ASN A 131 -8.90 -12.14 8.68
C ASN A 131 -8.25 -11.00 9.50
N LEU A 132 -7.92 -9.87 8.88
CA LEU A 132 -7.44 -8.67 9.57
C LEU A 132 -8.53 -8.04 10.45
N ASN A 133 -9.77 -7.96 9.98
CA ASN A 133 -10.92 -7.50 10.77
C ASN A 133 -11.18 -8.39 12.00
N ASN A 134 -10.98 -9.71 11.87
CA ASN A 134 -11.02 -10.60 13.03
C ASN A 134 -9.88 -10.32 14.03
N LEU A 135 -8.67 -10.00 13.55
CA LEU A 135 -7.56 -9.58 14.40
C LEU A 135 -7.78 -8.20 15.04
N ILE A 136 -8.43 -7.27 14.34
CA ILE A 136 -8.80 -5.94 14.84
C ILE A 136 -9.83 -6.06 15.98
N ILE A 137 -10.89 -6.84 15.78
CA ILE A 137 -11.91 -7.09 16.80
C ILE A 137 -11.32 -7.77 18.05
N ILE A 138 -10.35 -8.67 17.86
CA ILE A 138 -9.65 -9.33 18.97
C ILE A 138 -8.69 -8.37 19.68
N GLY A 139 -7.92 -7.56 18.94
CA GLY A 139 -6.99 -6.58 19.50
C GLY A 139 -7.66 -5.46 20.29
N GLU A 140 -8.82 -4.97 19.83
CA GLU A 140 -9.64 -4.01 20.57
C GLU A 140 -10.20 -4.60 21.87
N LYS A 141 -10.62 -5.88 21.86
CA LYS A 141 -11.11 -6.57 23.07
C LYS A 141 -10.04 -6.83 24.14
N ILE A 142 -8.78 -7.00 23.76
CA ILE A 142 -7.67 -7.26 24.69
C ILE A 142 -7.17 -5.94 25.31
N SER A 143 -7.52 -4.80 24.73
CA SER A 143 -7.08 -3.45 25.16
C SER A 143 -8.07 -2.74 26.10
N THR A 144 -9.19 -3.38 26.45
CA THR A 144 -10.20 -2.97 27.45
C THR A 144 -10.18 -3.88 28.66
#